data_AF-A0A9W6Z1I0-F1
#
_entry.id   AF-A0A9W6Z1I0-F1
#
_cell.length_a   1.000
_cell.length_b   1.000
_cell.length_c   1.000
_cell.angle_alpha   90.00
_cell.angle_beta   90.00
_cell.angle_gamma   90.00
#
_symmetry.space_group_name_H-M   'P 1'
#
loop_
_entity.id
_entity.type
_entity.pdbx_description
1 polymer ?
#
loop_
_entity_poly.entity_id
_entity_poly.type
_entity_poly.pdbx_seq_one_letter_code
_entity_poly.pdbx_strand_id
1 'polypeptide(L)'
;MYEMKSMYANGFTRIVIFWQIASSLNRPTLEAVYSIVAVSSWAALISFHAVLFVDSGAHRRLADHVGSPLPVFSIGNLVVHGLPCVVAVYYPPKYLNIYSGIGAVLAQVTWGLAQTIGNKAGLFVLDEVYAPCPKKTWWSLWLVAIIVNLSYPFLGTTAK
;
A
#
# COMPACT_ATOMS: atom_id res chain seq x y z
N MET A 1 4.72 -26.65 11.90
CA MET A 1 3.50 -25.91 11.51
C MET A 1 3.85 -24.43 11.64
N TYR A 2 4.25 -23.80 10.54
CA TYR A 2 4.69 -22.40 10.54
C TYR A 2 3.48 -21.52 10.80
N GLU A 3 3.46 -20.80 11.93
CA GLU A 3 2.45 -19.78 12.18
C GLU A 3 2.56 -18.75 11.06
N MET A 4 1.50 -18.61 10.28
CA MET A 4 1.33 -17.66 9.17
C MET A 4 1.22 -16.21 9.71
N LYS A 5 2.13 -15.80 10.59
CA LYS A 5 2.00 -14.60 11.44
C LYS A 5 2.31 -13.28 10.72
N SER A 6 2.99 -13.30 9.58
CA SER A 6 3.65 -12.08 9.10
C SER A 6 3.09 -11.50 7.79
N MET A 7 2.58 -12.30 6.85
CA MET A 7 2.19 -11.74 5.54
C MET A 7 0.93 -10.84 5.61
N TYR A 8 0.05 -11.11 6.57
CA TYR A 8 -1.10 -10.26 6.85
C TYR A 8 -0.78 -9.11 7.82
N ALA A 9 0.42 -9.01 8.39
CA ALA A 9 0.70 -8.09 9.50
C ALA A 9 0.91 -6.63 9.09
N ASN A 10 0.91 -6.29 7.79
CA ASN A 10 0.96 -4.89 7.36
C ASN A 10 -0.36 -4.18 7.72
N GLY A 11 -0.35 -3.50 8.87
CA GLY A 11 -1.49 -2.75 9.38
C GLY A 11 -2.00 -1.70 8.39
N PHE A 12 -1.15 -1.11 7.55
CA PHE A 12 -1.59 -0.15 6.53
C PHE A 12 -2.50 -0.80 5.52
N THR A 13 -2.11 -1.96 4.99
CA THR A 13 -2.89 -2.66 3.98
C THR A 13 -4.23 -3.12 4.54
N ARG A 14 -4.28 -3.55 5.82
CA ARG A 14 -5.56 -3.86 6.49
C ARG A 14 -6.44 -2.62 6.63
N ILE A 15 -5.87 -1.50 7.05
CA ILE A 15 -6.57 -0.23 7.21
C ILE A 15 -7.11 0.22 5.84
N VAL A 16 -6.29 0.19 4.79
CA VAL A 16 -6.68 0.55 3.43
C VAL A 16 -7.80 -0.38 2.92
N ILE A 17 -7.66 -1.71 3.05
CA ILE A 17 -8.72 -2.66 2.66
C ILE A 17 -10.02 -2.39 3.43
N PHE A 18 -9.94 -2.24 4.76
CA PHE A 18 -11.10 -1.99 5.60
C PHE A 18 -11.81 -0.70 5.22
N TRP A 19 -11.08 0.41 5.10
CA TRP A 19 -11.65 1.70 4.71
C TRP A 19 -12.17 1.70 3.28
N GLN A 20 -11.52 0.99 2.36
CA GLN A 20 -11.98 0.87 0.97
C GLN A 20 -13.35 0.19 0.94
N ILE A 21 -13.50 -0.93 1.67
CA ILE A 21 -14.77 -1.65 1.80
C ILE A 21 -15.81 -0.79 2.54
N ALA A 22 -15.47 -0.25 3.71
CA ALA A 22 -16.40 0.52 4.53
C ALA A 22 -16.92 1.79 3.81
N SER A 23 -16.04 2.50 3.10
CA SER A 23 -16.38 3.71 2.36
C SER A 23 -17.06 3.42 1.03
N SER A 24 -16.79 2.27 0.39
CA SER A 24 -17.55 1.84 -0.81
C SER A 24 -19.00 1.47 -0.51
N LEU A 25 -19.31 1.01 0.72
CA LEU A 25 -20.67 0.67 1.14
C LEU A 25 -21.49 1.90 1.60
N ASN A 26 -20.83 2.96 2.12
CA ASN A 26 -21.47 4.18 2.62
C ASN A 26 -21.14 5.43 1.78
N ARG A 27 -21.20 5.27 0.45
CA ARG A 27 -20.65 6.20 -0.54
C ARG A 27 -20.97 7.69 -0.34
N PRO A 28 -22.23 8.13 -0.15
CA PRO A 28 -22.52 9.57 -0.13
C PRO A 28 -21.82 10.30 1.03
N THR A 29 -21.68 9.64 2.18
CA THR A 29 -21.14 10.23 3.41
C THR A 29 -19.62 10.15 3.47
N LEU A 30 -19.01 9.15 2.81
CA LEU A 30 -17.58 8.86 2.90
C LEU A 30 -16.83 9.01 1.58
N GLU A 31 -17.39 9.68 0.57
CA GLU A 31 -16.81 9.75 -0.78
C GLU A 31 -15.40 10.39 -0.81
N ALA A 32 -15.14 11.38 0.05
CA ALA A 32 -13.81 11.98 0.17
C ALA A 32 -12.77 10.99 0.73
N VAL A 33 -13.14 10.24 1.78
CA VAL A 33 -12.32 9.17 2.35
C VAL A 33 -12.12 8.06 1.34
N TYR A 34 -13.17 7.67 0.64
CA TYR A 34 -13.12 6.65 -0.41
C TYR A 34 -12.14 7.04 -1.53
N SER A 35 -12.15 8.30 -1.95
CA SER A 35 -11.22 8.81 -2.98
C SER A 35 -9.77 8.72 -2.51
N ILE A 36 -9.49 9.09 -1.26
CA ILE A 36 -8.15 8.96 -0.66
C ILE A 36 -7.70 7.50 -0.62
N VAL A 37 -8.55 6.59 -0.14
CA VAL A 37 -8.21 5.18 0.04
C VAL A 37 -8.03 4.48 -1.31
N ALA A 38 -8.83 4.84 -2.31
CA ALA A 38 -8.67 4.33 -3.67
C ALA A 38 -7.31 4.73 -4.26
N VAL A 39 -6.91 6.00 -4.10
CA VAL A 39 -5.58 6.49 -4.53
C VAL A 39 -4.46 5.75 -3.78
N SER A 40 -4.56 5.63 -2.45
CA SER A 40 -3.58 4.91 -1.63
C SER A 40 -3.44 3.44 -2.00
N SER A 41 -4.53 2.79 -2.44
CA SER A 41 -4.53 1.39 -2.88
C SER A 41 -3.64 1.19 -4.11
N TRP A 42 -3.77 2.07 -5.11
CA TRP A 42 -2.92 2.04 -6.30
C TRP A 42 -1.47 2.33 -5.98
N ALA A 43 -1.20 3.30 -5.10
CA ALA A 43 0.16 3.59 -4.65
C ALA A 43 0.78 2.40 -3.92
N ALA A 44 0.04 1.70 -3.07
CA ALA A 44 0.52 0.50 -2.40
C ALA A 44 0.82 -0.62 -3.39
N LEU A 45 -0.08 -0.89 -4.34
CA LEU A 45 0.11 -1.93 -5.36
C LEU A 45 1.34 -1.65 -6.24
N ILE A 46 1.45 -0.44 -6.77
CA ILE A 46 2.53 -0.06 -7.68
C ILE A 46 3.86 0.03 -6.94
N SER A 47 3.89 0.62 -5.75
CA SER A 47 5.10 0.68 -4.91
C SER A 47 5.59 -0.72 -4.55
N PHE A 48 4.71 -1.64 -4.18
CA PHE A 48 5.09 -3.01 -3.90
C PHE A 48 5.75 -3.67 -5.12
N HIS A 49 5.14 -3.58 -6.31
CA HIS A 49 5.73 -4.19 -7.51
C HIS A 49 6.99 -3.46 -8.00
N ALA A 50 7.10 -2.16 -7.73
CA ALA A 50 8.29 -1.38 -8.02
C ALA A 50 9.53 -1.93 -7.31
N VAL A 51 9.36 -2.64 -6.19
CA VAL A 51 10.48 -3.28 -5.46
C VAL A 51 11.25 -4.25 -6.33
N LEU A 52 10.59 -4.95 -7.26
CA LEU A 52 11.25 -5.91 -8.14
C LEU A 52 12.25 -5.24 -9.10
N PHE A 53 12.07 -3.96 -9.38
CA PHE A 53 12.96 -3.19 -10.25
C PHE A 53 14.13 -2.56 -9.48
N VAL A 54 13.94 -2.22 -8.21
CA VAL A 54 14.97 -1.60 -7.37
C VAL A 54 15.77 -2.63 -6.54
N ASP A 55 15.18 -3.79 -6.26
CA ASP A 55 15.77 -4.90 -5.51
C ASP A 55 15.06 -6.22 -5.86
N SER A 56 15.56 -6.91 -6.88
CA SER A 56 15.01 -8.19 -7.35
C SER A 56 15.07 -9.31 -6.30
N GLY A 57 15.91 -9.17 -5.27
CA GLY A 57 16.02 -10.12 -4.16
C GLY A 57 15.01 -9.88 -3.03
N ALA A 58 14.33 -8.73 -3.00
CA ALA A 58 13.46 -8.34 -1.89
C ALA A 58 12.33 -9.36 -1.65
N HIS A 59 11.59 -9.77 -2.69
CA HIS A 59 10.51 -10.75 -2.53
C HIS A 59 10.99 -12.09 -1.96
N ARG A 60 12.20 -12.54 -2.34
CA ARG A 60 12.78 -13.77 -1.79
C ARG A 60 13.07 -13.60 -0.30
N ARG A 61 13.78 -12.54 0.09
CA ARG A 61 14.10 -12.27 1.51
C ARG A 61 12.83 -12.14 2.35
N LEU A 62 11.80 -11.52 1.80
CA LEU A 62 10.48 -11.40 2.42
C LEU A 62 9.81 -12.76 2.61
N ALA A 63 9.76 -13.56 1.54
CA ALA A 63 9.18 -14.89 1.57
C ALA A 63 9.88 -15.79 2.60
N ASP A 64 11.21 -15.75 2.65
CA ASP A 64 12.03 -16.51 3.61
C ASP A 64 11.79 -16.05 5.05
N HIS A 65 11.71 -14.73 5.28
CA HIS A 65 11.43 -14.16 6.61
C HIS A 65 10.07 -14.59 7.17
N VAL A 66 9.04 -14.70 6.32
CA VAL A 66 7.69 -15.12 6.73
C VAL A 66 7.48 -16.64 6.65
N GLY A 67 8.50 -17.40 6.26
CA GLY A 67 8.41 -18.86 6.11
C GLY A 67 7.45 -19.32 5.01
N SER A 68 7.28 -18.52 3.94
CA SER A 68 6.38 -18.82 2.81
C SER A 68 7.17 -19.15 1.54
N PRO A 69 6.72 -20.12 0.72
CA PRO A 69 7.25 -20.27 -0.63
C PRO A 69 7.09 -18.98 -1.44
N LEU A 70 8.12 -18.61 -2.22
CA LEU A 70 8.14 -17.38 -3.01
C LEU A 70 6.92 -17.22 -3.96
N PRO A 71 6.43 -18.26 -4.66
CA PRO A 71 5.22 -18.13 -5.48
C PRO A 71 3.98 -17.78 -4.64
N VAL A 72 3.82 -18.44 -3.49
CA VAL A 72 2.70 -18.19 -2.56
C VAL A 72 2.77 -16.78 -2.00
N PHE A 73 3.96 -16.34 -1.60
CA PHE A 73 4.19 -14.98 -1.12
C PHE A 73 3.83 -13.93 -2.19
N SER A 74 4.32 -14.13 -3.41
CA SER A 74 4.12 -13.16 -4.50
C SER A 74 2.66 -13.08 -4.93
N ILE A 75 1.98 -14.23 -5.09
CA ILE A 75 0.55 -14.28 -5.43
C ILE A 75 -0.29 -13.69 -4.31
N GLY A 76 0.01 -14.04 -3.05
CA GLY A 76 -0.72 -13.52 -1.90
C GLY A 76 -0.63 -12.00 -1.79
N ASN A 77 0.55 -11.41 -1.97
CA ASN A 77 0.71 -9.96 -1.98
C ASN A 77 0.01 -9.31 -3.18
N LEU A 78 0.10 -9.91 -4.37
CA LEU A 78 -0.63 -9.42 -5.54
C LEU A 78 -2.14 -9.37 -5.26
N VAL A 79 -2.71 -10.43 -4.66
CA VAL A 79 -4.14 -10.47 -4.32
C VAL A 79 -4.48 -9.43 -3.25
N VAL A 80 -3.72 -9.36 -2.17
CA VAL A 80 -3.99 -8.47 -1.04
C VAL A 80 -3.90 -7.00 -1.44
N HIS A 81 -2.91 -6.62 -2.26
CA HIS A 81 -2.76 -5.25 -2.75
C HIS A 81 -3.61 -4.94 -3.98
N GLY A 82 -3.93 -5.95 -4.79
CA GLY A 82 -4.73 -5.82 -6.01
C GLY A 82 -6.23 -5.72 -5.73
N LEU A 83 -6.73 -6.43 -4.71
CA LEU A 83 -8.17 -6.47 -4.41
C LEU A 83 -8.79 -5.08 -4.16
N PRO A 84 -8.19 -4.17 -3.36
CA PRO A 84 -8.70 -2.80 -3.23
C PRO A 84 -8.75 -2.02 -4.55
N CYS A 85 -7.78 -2.25 -5.44
CA CYS A 85 -7.74 -1.62 -6.76
C CYS A 85 -8.88 -2.13 -7.64
N VAL A 86 -9.17 -3.44 -7.60
CA VAL A 86 -10.34 -4.03 -8.29
C VAL A 86 -11.64 -3.40 -7.80
N VAL A 87 -11.81 -3.23 -6.48
CA VAL A 87 -12.97 -2.52 -5.91
C VAL A 87 -13.05 -1.09 -6.45
N ALA A 88 -11.93 -0.36 -6.49
CA ALA A 88 -11.89 1.00 -7.04
C ALA A 88 -12.24 1.06 -8.54
N VAL A 89 -11.97 0.01 -9.31
CA VAL A 89 -12.36 -0.07 -10.73
C VAL A 89 -13.86 -0.32 -10.89
N TYR A 90 -14.43 -1.29 -10.16
CA TYR A 90 -15.88 -1.58 -10.22
C TYR A 90 -16.73 -0.47 -9.62
N TYR A 91 -16.20 0.20 -8.61
CA TYR A 91 -16.84 1.27 -7.88
C TYR A 91 -15.92 2.50 -7.95
N PRO A 92 -15.89 3.24 -9.07
CA PRO A 92 -14.99 4.38 -9.21
C PRO A 92 -15.35 5.51 -8.22
N PRO A 93 -14.34 6.14 -7.57
CA PRO A 93 -14.55 7.33 -6.75
C PRO A 93 -14.99 8.53 -7.59
N LYS A 94 -15.96 9.29 -7.08
CA LYS A 94 -16.57 10.44 -7.76
C LYS A 94 -15.73 11.71 -7.64
N TYR A 95 -14.95 11.85 -6.56
CA TYR A 95 -14.17 13.06 -6.24
C TYR A 95 -12.66 12.82 -6.32
N LEU A 96 -12.19 12.24 -7.41
CA LEU A 96 -10.76 12.21 -7.71
C LEU A 96 -10.29 13.60 -8.12
N ASN A 97 -9.51 14.21 -7.24
CA ASN A 97 -8.84 15.49 -7.46
C ASN A 97 -7.50 15.52 -6.72
N ILE A 98 -6.73 16.60 -6.88
CA ILE A 98 -5.41 16.71 -6.26
C ILE A 98 -5.46 16.58 -4.72
N TYR A 99 -6.55 16.99 -4.07
CA TYR A 99 -6.69 16.86 -2.61
C TYR A 99 -6.80 15.39 -2.17
N SER A 100 -7.41 14.52 -2.97
CA SER A 100 -7.41 13.08 -2.70
C SER A 100 -6.00 12.49 -2.78
N GLY A 101 -5.18 12.98 -3.71
CA GLY A 101 -3.77 12.61 -3.82
C GLY A 101 -2.92 13.12 -2.65
N ILE A 102 -3.10 14.38 -2.26
CA ILE A 102 -2.43 14.96 -1.08
C ILE A 102 -2.84 14.19 0.20
N GLY A 103 -4.13 13.91 0.37
CA GLY A 103 -4.64 13.14 1.50
C GLY A 103 -4.05 11.73 1.55
N ALA A 104 -3.89 11.09 0.40
CA ALA A 104 -3.25 9.78 0.30
C ALA A 104 -1.76 9.82 0.67
N VAL A 105 -1.02 10.85 0.22
CA VAL A 105 0.37 11.09 0.65
C VAL A 105 0.44 11.29 2.17
N LEU A 106 -0.41 12.14 2.73
CA LEU A 106 -0.43 12.39 4.18
C LEU A 106 -0.74 11.11 4.96
N ALA A 107 -1.75 10.33 4.56
CA ALA A 107 -2.08 9.07 5.21
C ALA A 107 -0.90 8.09 5.20
N GLN A 108 -0.20 7.97 4.08
CA GLN A 108 0.96 7.11 3.95
C GLN A 108 2.17 7.62 4.76
N VAL A 109 2.42 8.92 4.74
CA VAL A 109 3.48 9.58 5.52
C VAL A 109 3.24 9.40 7.01
N THR A 110 2.03 9.75 7.48
CA THR A 110 1.63 9.63 8.88
C THR A 110 1.71 8.19 9.35
N TRP A 111 1.26 7.22 8.53
CA TRP A 111 1.42 5.81 8.86
C TRP A 111 2.89 5.42 9.02
N GLY A 112 3.73 5.76 8.03
CA GLY A 112 5.16 5.43 8.07
C GLY A 112 5.87 6.05 9.28
N LEU A 113 5.55 7.29 9.62
CA LEU A 113 6.10 8.00 10.77
C LEU A 113 5.60 7.44 12.10
N ALA A 114 4.28 7.21 12.25
CA ALA A 114 3.69 6.68 13.48
C ALA A 114 4.31 5.33 13.86
N GLN A 115 4.56 4.50 12.85
CA GLN A 115 5.19 3.21 13.05
C GLN A 115 6.70 3.29 13.31
N THR A 116 7.39 4.27 12.72
CA THR A 116 8.83 4.52 12.98
C THR A 116 9.05 5.05 14.40
N ILE A 117 8.19 5.94 14.90
CA ILE A 117 8.27 6.51 16.26
C ILE A 117 7.89 5.45 17.32
N GLY A 118 6.95 4.55 17.00
CA GLY A 118 6.55 3.46 17.90
C GLY A 118 7.59 2.36 18.07
N ASN A 119 8.58 2.27 17.19
CA ASN A 119 9.60 1.24 17.24
C ASN A 119 10.79 1.64 18.12
N LYS A 120 10.93 0.98 19.29
CA LYS A 120 12.01 1.21 20.26
C LYS A 120 13.42 0.88 19.73
N ALA A 121 13.55 0.23 18.58
CA ALA A 121 14.84 -0.15 18.00
C ALA A 121 15.45 0.92 17.05
N GLY A 122 14.75 2.02 16.76
CA GLY A 122 15.23 3.04 15.81
C GLY A 122 15.35 2.55 14.36
N LEU A 123 14.80 1.36 14.08
CA LEU A 123 14.70 0.77 12.75
C LEU A 123 13.55 1.41 11.99
N PHE A 124 13.71 1.53 10.67
CA PHE A 124 12.59 1.93 9.82
C PHE A 124 11.56 0.79 9.93
N VAL A 125 10.31 1.06 10.33
CA VAL A 125 9.37 -0.03 10.69
C VAL A 125 9.18 -1.04 9.56
N LEU A 126 9.38 -0.58 8.33
CA LEU A 126 9.22 -1.42 7.17
C LEU A 126 10.31 -2.49 7.11
N ASP A 127 11.44 -2.39 7.82
CA ASP A 127 12.40 -3.50 7.95
C ASP A 127 11.86 -4.66 8.81
N GLU A 128 10.88 -4.41 9.68
CA GLU A 128 10.20 -5.45 10.48
C GLU A 128 8.99 -6.06 9.75
N VAL A 129 8.30 -5.26 8.93
CA VAL A 129 7.13 -5.71 8.15
C VAL A 129 7.55 -6.30 6.80
N TYR A 130 8.61 -5.73 6.23
CA TYR A 130 9.22 -6.12 4.98
C TYR A 130 10.71 -6.34 5.21
N ALA A 131 11.11 -7.58 5.43
CA ALA A 131 12.50 -8.06 5.50
C ALA A 131 13.56 -7.04 5.03
N PRO A 132 14.60 -6.79 5.84
CA PRO A 132 15.43 -5.59 5.76
C PRO A 132 15.85 -5.25 4.33
N CYS A 133 15.48 -4.04 3.91
CA CYS A 133 15.88 -3.46 2.63
C CYS A 133 16.91 -2.35 2.87
N PRO A 134 17.82 -2.09 1.93
CA PRO A 134 18.67 -0.90 1.99
C PRO A 134 17.81 0.37 2.08
N LYS A 135 18.21 1.34 2.92
CA LYS A 135 17.49 2.64 3.06
C LYS A 135 17.22 3.34 1.73
N LYS A 136 18.15 3.21 0.77
CA LYS A 136 17.99 3.76 -0.58
C LYS A 136 16.77 3.17 -1.30
N THR A 137 16.59 1.85 -1.20
CA THR A 137 15.43 1.14 -1.76
C THR A 137 14.14 1.69 -1.16
N TRP A 138 14.09 1.89 0.17
CA TRP A 138 12.94 2.48 0.84
C TRP A 138 12.57 3.86 0.32
N TRP A 139 13.55 4.77 0.18
CA TRP A 139 13.31 6.10 -0.36
C TRP A 139 12.82 6.06 -1.81
N SER A 140 13.34 5.14 -2.63
CA SER A 140 12.84 4.94 -4.00
C SER A 140 11.38 4.48 -4.01
N LEU A 141 11.01 3.52 -3.16
CA LEU A 141 9.63 3.02 -3.06
C LEU A 141 8.65 4.08 -2.55
N TRP A 142 9.09 4.92 -1.60
CA TRP A 142 8.33 6.07 -1.11
C TRP A 142 8.11 7.10 -2.21
N LEU A 143 9.16 7.43 -2.97
CA LEU A 143 9.06 8.34 -4.10
C LEU A 143 8.08 7.82 -5.14
N VAL A 144 8.15 6.52 -5.48
CA VAL A 144 7.18 5.88 -6.39
C VAL A 144 5.76 6.05 -5.84
N ALA A 145 5.53 5.75 -4.56
CA ALA A 145 4.20 5.88 -3.97
C ALA A 145 3.68 7.32 -3.97
N ILE A 146 4.53 8.31 -3.67
CA ILE A 146 4.17 9.74 -3.75
C ILE A 146 3.80 10.11 -5.19
N ILE A 147 4.62 9.72 -6.17
CA ILE A 147 4.35 9.98 -7.58
C ILE A 147 3.00 9.37 -7.98
N VAL A 148 2.73 8.13 -7.60
CA VAL A 148 1.44 7.47 -7.87
C VAL A 148 0.29 8.21 -7.21
N ASN A 149 0.40 8.55 -5.92
CA ASN A 149 -0.65 9.27 -5.19
C ASN A 149 -0.99 10.61 -5.84
N LEU A 150 0.02 11.35 -6.32
CA LEU A 150 -0.18 12.66 -6.94
C LEU A 150 -0.62 12.56 -8.41
N SER A 151 -0.25 11.50 -9.14
CA SER A 151 -0.61 11.33 -10.55
C SER A 151 -1.96 10.63 -10.76
N TYR A 152 -2.35 9.70 -9.88
CA TYR A 152 -3.57 8.91 -10.03
C TYR A 152 -4.86 9.75 -10.16
N PRO A 153 -5.05 10.88 -9.43
CA PRO A 153 -6.23 11.72 -9.65
C PRO A 153 -6.38 12.25 -11.06
N PHE A 154 -5.29 12.42 -11.81
CA PHE A 154 -5.32 12.87 -13.21
C PHE A 154 -5.51 11.71 -14.20
N LEU A 155 -5.07 10.51 -13.83
CA LEU A 155 -5.18 9.30 -14.66
C LEU A 155 -6.52 8.57 -14.47
N GLY A 156 -7.11 8.64 -13.27
CA GLY A 156 -8.39 8.01 -12.95
C GLY A 156 -9.61 8.85 -13.33
N THR A 157 -9.43 10.14 -13.64
CA THR A 157 -10.51 11.05 -14.06
C THR A 157 -10.83 10.97 -15.55
N THR A 158 -9.97 10.36 -16.36
CA THR A 158 -10.15 10.20 -17.81
C THR A 158 -11.01 8.97 -18.20
N ALA A 159 -11.38 8.13 -17.23
CA ALA A 159 -12.20 6.94 -17.46
C ALA A 159 -13.73 7.21 -17.40
N LYS A 160 -14.18 8.39 -17.84
CA LYS A 160 -15.60 8.76 -17.92
C LYS A 160 -16.07 8.83 -19.36
#